data_AF-A7WPI5-F1
#
_entry.id   AF-A7WPI5-F1
#
_cell.length_a   1.000
_cell.length_b   1.000
_cell.length_c   1.000
_cell.angle_alpha   90.00
_cell.angle_beta   90.00
_cell.angle_gamma   90.00
#
_symmetry.space_group_name_H-M   'P 1'
#
loop_
_entity.id
_entity.type
_entity.pdbx_description
1 polymer ?
#
loop_
_entity_poly.entity_id
_entity_poly.type
_entity_poly.pdbx_seq_one_letter_code
_entity_poly.pdbx_strand_id
1 'polypeptide(L)'
;MILVRQYSKVFLKAAKFDVKAVLQDLELYRGSVERRQLVDGSQLVSKLGDLRAQYERVSVLNRKIADVQGERKVMERGIRDGSGSGGTLQRVKSLKEQFNEYNRELAGVEAEVHSTCVRLPNLVHPSVPDGEPVLERWINKGERTGFEKDESRDHVRIMTQCKQLMD
;
A
#
# COMPACT_ATOMS: atom_id res chain seq x y z
N MET A 1 -0.05 12.64 18.25
CA MET A 1 -1.21 12.32 17.38
C MET A 1 -0.90 12.87 15.99
N ILE A 2 -0.34 12.06 15.09
CA ILE A 2 0.10 12.53 13.77
C ILE A 2 -1.13 12.54 12.84
N LEU A 3 -1.62 13.73 12.52
CA LEU A 3 -2.61 13.96 11.48
C LEU A 3 -1.94 13.71 10.12
N VAL A 4 -2.09 12.49 9.59
CA VAL A 4 -1.80 12.20 8.19
C VAL A 4 -2.79 13.03 7.36
N ARG A 5 -2.29 14.10 6.72
CA ARG A 5 -3.05 14.87 5.73
C ARG A 5 -3.53 13.92 4.65
N GLN A 6 -4.81 13.57 4.67
CA GLN A 6 -5.48 13.03 3.50
C GLN A 6 -5.45 14.11 2.43
N TYR A 7 -4.56 13.96 1.45
CA TYR A 7 -4.54 14.81 0.29
C TYR A 7 -5.93 14.78 -0.36
N SER A 8 -6.52 15.97 -0.48
CA SER A 8 -7.77 16.21 -1.16
C SER A 8 -7.75 15.56 -2.55
N LYS A 9 -8.75 14.72 -2.78
CA LYS A 9 -9.13 14.13 -4.07
C LYS A 9 -9.01 15.18 -5.19
N VAL A 10 -8.25 14.88 -6.25
CA VAL A 10 -8.57 15.11 -7.69
C VAL A 10 -7.34 15.15 -8.61
N PHE A 11 -6.09 15.40 -8.17
CA PHE A 11 -4.99 15.54 -9.15
C PHE A 11 -4.26 14.24 -9.56
N LEU A 12 -4.16 13.24 -8.69
CA LEU A 12 -3.39 12.02 -8.97
C LEU A 12 -4.24 10.75 -8.83
N LYS A 13 -3.99 9.80 -9.74
CA LYS A 13 -4.57 8.45 -9.66
C LYS A 13 -4.03 7.74 -8.41
N ALA A 14 -4.86 6.87 -7.83
CA ALA A 14 -4.43 6.00 -6.73
C ALA A 14 -3.21 5.15 -7.14
N ALA A 15 -2.35 4.86 -6.17
CA ALA A 15 -1.20 3.99 -6.38
C ALA A 15 -1.66 2.60 -6.86
N LYS A 16 -0.98 2.07 -7.87
CA LYS A 16 -1.22 0.70 -8.35
C LYS A 16 -0.07 -0.18 -7.90
N PHE A 17 -0.39 -1.19 -7.11
CA PHE A 17 0.57 -2.17 -6.63
C PHE A 17 0.53 -3.42 -7.50
N ASP A 18 1.70 -3.98 -7.80
CA ASP A 18 1.79 -5.30 -8.40
C ASP A 18 1.64 -6.37 -7.32
N VAL A 19 0.38 -6.68 -6.99
CA VAL A 19 0.05 -7.67 -5.96
C VAL A 19 0.60 -9.05 -6.32
N LYS A 20 0.74 -9.38 -7.62
CA LYS A 20 1.30 -10.68 -8.02
C LYS A 20 2.78 -10.77 -7.67
N ALA A 21 3.55 -9.71 -7.93
CA ALA A 21 4.95 -9.64 -7.52
C ALA A 21 5.10 -9.74 -5.99
N VAL A 22 4.26 -9.01 -5.24
CA VAL A 22 4.24 -9.09 -3.76
C VAL A 22 3.96 -10.52 -3.28
N LEU A 23 3.05 -11.25 -3.94
CA LEU A 23 2.74 -12.64 -3.60
C LEU A 23 3.85 -13.63 -3.94
N GLN A 24 4.71 -13.32 -4.92
CA GLN A 24 5.89 -14.12 -5.25
C GLN A 24 7.00 -13.92 -4.21
N ASP A 25 7.18 -12.68 -3.75
CA ASP A 25 8.22 -12.28 -2.82
C ASP A 25 7.73 -12.17 -1.36
N LEU A 26 6.66 -12.89 -1.01
CA LEU A 26 5.93 -12.73 0.25
C LEU A 26 6.85 -12.91 1.47
N GLU A 27 7.73 -13.91 1.42
CA GLU A 27 8.70 -14.17 2.49
C GLU A 27 9.80 -13.10 2.57
N LEU A 28 10.21 -12.52 1.44
CA LEU A 28 11.13 -11.38 1.45
C LEU A 28 10.49 -10.17 2.12
N TYR A 29 9.20 -9.92 1.87
CA TYR A 29 8.46 -8.86 2.55
C TYR A 29 8.30 -9.13 4.05
N ARG A 30 8.05 -10.38 4.48
CA ARG A 30 8.02 -10.74 5.91
C ARG A 30 9.35 -10.43 6.60
N GLY A 31 10.46 -10.95 6.07
CA GLY A 31 11.78 -10.71 6.63
C GLY A 31 12.14 -9.21 6.61
N SER A 32 11.74 -8.50 5.57
CA SER A 32 11.90 -7.05 5.43
C SER A 32 11.15 -6.24 6.51
N VAL A 33 9.96 -6.71 6.93
CA VAL A 33 9.19 -6.11 8.03
C VAL A 33 9.85 -6.41 9.38
N GLU A 34 10.29 -7.65 9.59
CA GLU A 34 10.94 -8.10 10.82
C GLU A 34 12.27 -7.38 11.06
N ARG A 35 13.14 -7.30 10.03
CA ARG A 35 14.43 -6.61 10.08
C ARG A 35 14.30 -5.13 10.43
N ARG A 36 13.19 -4.49 10.10
CA ARG A 36 12.94 -3.07 10.39
C ARG A 36 12.31 -2.79 11.75
N GLN A 37 11.89 -3.83 12.48
CA GLN A 37 11.26 -3.70 13.80
C GLN A 37 10.12 -2.66 13.81
N LEU A 38 9.25 -2.70 12.79
CA LEU A 38 8.14 -1.75 12.68
C LEU A 38 7.20 -1.86 13.89
N VAL A 39 6.69 -0.72 14.37
CA VAL A 39 5.78 -0.64 15.53
C VAL A 39 4.56 -1.58 15.37
N ASP A 40 3.99 -1.67 14.16
CA ASP A 40 2.85 -2.54 13.84
C ASP A 40 3.27 -3.78 13.01
N GLY A 41 4.54 -4.21 13.09
CA GLY A 41 5.11 -5.24 12.23
C GLY A 41 4.36 -6.57 12.29
N SER A 42 4.00 -7.04 13.49
CA SER A 42 3.28 -8.31 13.68
C SER A 42 1.90 -8.32 13.01
N GLN A 43 1.16 -7.21 13.11
CA GLN A 43 -0.14 -7.06 12.48
C GLN A 43 -0.02 -7.05 10.95
N LEU A 44 1.02 -6.41 10.42
CA LEU A 44 1.31 -6.39 8.98
C LEU A 44 1.70 -7.78 8.45
N VAL A 45 2.53 -8.53 9.19
CA VAL A 45 2.90 -9.92 8.87
C VAL A 45 1.68 -10.85 8.89
N SER A 46 0.75 -10.64 9.83
CA SER A 46 -0.52 -11.36 9.86
C SER A 46 -1.36 -11.08 8.61
N LYS A 47 -1.57 -9.79 8.27
CA LYS A 47 -2.30 -9.39 7.05
C LYS A 47 -1.65 -9.91 5.76
N LEU A 48 -0.31 -9.96 5.71
CA LEU A 48 0.43 -10.58 4.60
C LEU A 48 0.10 -12.07 4.43
N GLY A 49 -0.20 -12.79 5.52
CA GLY A 49 -0.68 -14.18 5.48
C GLY A 49 -2.00 -14.35 4.74
N ASP A 50 -2.91 -13.39 4.92
CA ASP A 50 -4.24 -13.43 4.29
C ASP A 50 -4.24 -12.92 2.84
N LEU A 51 -3.18 -12.24 2.40
CA LEU A 51 -3.12 -11.53 1.13
C LEU A 51 -3.40 -12.43 -0.08
N ARG A 52 -2.92 -13.68 -0.06
CA ARG A 52 -3.17 -14.66 -1.13
C ARG A 52 -4.65 -14.98 -1.25
N ALA A 53 -5.30 -15.31 -0.13
CA ALA A 53 -6.72 -15.63 -0.10
C ALA A 53 -7.57 -14.42 -0.52
N GLN A 54 -7.18 -13.21 -0.10
CA GLN A 54 -7.84 -11.97 -0.52
C GLN A 54 -7.70 -11.74 -2.03
N TYR A 55 -6.51 -11.94 -2.60
CA TYR A 55 -6.27 -11.81 -4.04
C TYR A 55 -7.08 -12.83 -4.86
N GLU A 56 -7.16 -14.08 -4.40
CA GLU A 56 -8.00 -15.11 -5.02
C GLU A 56 -9.49 -14.74 -4.94
N ARG A 57 -9.94 -14.20 -3.80
CA ARG A 57 -11.31 -13.72 -3.62
C ARG A 57 -11.66 -12.59 -4.59
N VAL A 58 -10.73 -11.67 -4.87
CA VAL A 58 -10.89 -10.65 -5.93
C VAL A 58 -11.13 -11.31 -7.29
N SER A 59 -10.35 -12.34 -7.65
CA SER A 59 -10.55 -13.06 -8.91
C SER A 59 -11.91 -13.76 -8.97
N VAL A 60 -12.37 -14.35 -7.86
CA VAL A 60 -13.67 -15.03 -7.79
C VAL A 60 -14.82 -14.02 -7.94
N LEU A 61 -14.75 -12.89 -7.25
CA LEU A 61 -15.78 -11.84 -7.32
C LEU A 61 -15.88 -11.24 -8.72
N ASN A 62 -14.75 -10.98 -9.37
CA ASN A 62 -14.72 -10.51 -10.76
C ASN A 62 -15.42 -11.49 -11.73
N ARG A 63 -15.22 -12.80 -11.55
CA ARG A 63 -15.93 -13.82 -12.36
C ARG A 63 -17.43 -13.78 -12.09
N LYS A 64 -17.85 -13.79 -10.82
CA LYS A 64 -19.27 -13.69 -10.44
C LYS A 64 -19.95 -12.45 -11.01
N ILE A 65 -19.25 -11.31 -10.99
CA ILE A 65 -19.74 -10.05 -11.57
C ILE A 65 -19.91 -10.19 -13.09
N ALA A 66 -18.92 -10.77 -13.78
CA ALA A 66 -19.00 -11.00 -15.21
C ALA A 66 -20.17 -11.93 -15.58
N ASP A 67 -20.38 -12.99 -14.81
CA ASP A 67 -21.48 -13.95 -15.01
C ASP A 67 -22.85 -13.27 -14.83
N VAL A 68 -23.04 -12.52 -13.73
CA VAL A 68 -24.27 -11.77 -13.46
C VAL A 68 -24.55 -10.72 -14.53
N GLN A 69 -23.52 -10.01 -14.99
CA GLN A 69 -23.67 -9.06 -16.09
C GLN A 69 -24.03 -9.73 -17.41
N GLY A 70 -23.45 -10.91 -17.69
CA GLY A 70 -23.77 -11.73 -18.85
C GLY A 70 -25.24 -12.16 -18.84
N GLU A 71 -25.69 -12.76 -17.74
CA GLU A 71 -27.08 -13.20 -17.56
C GLU A 71 -28.05 -12.02 -17.69
N ARG A 72 -27.75 -10.89 -17.04
CA ARG A 72 -28.58 -9.69 -17.11
C ARG A 72 -28.72 -9.17 -18.54
N LYS A 73 -27.63 -9.10 -19.32
CA LYS A 73 -27.66 -8.66 -20.73
C LYS A 73 -28.47 -9.61 -21.63
N VAL A 74 -28.48 -10.91 -21.35
CA VAL A 74 -29.31 -11.87 -22.08
C VAL A 74 -30.79 -11.63 -21.78
N MET A 75 -31.14 -11.49 -20.49
CA MET A 75 -32.51 -11.26 -20.05
C MET A 75 -33.07 -9.92 -20.55
N GLU A 76 -32.28 -8.84 -20.48
CA GLU A 76 -32.67 -7.52 -20.98
C GLU A 76 -32.91 -7.50 -22.49
N ARG A 77 -32.11 -8.27 -23.25
CA ARG A 77 -32.36 -8.46 -24.69
C ARG A 77 -33.68 -9.21 -24.94
N GLY A 78 -33.94 -10.29 -24.21
CA GLY A 78 -35.20 -11.03 -24.31
C GLY A 78 -36.44 -10.18 -23.97
N ILE A 79 -36.35 -9.28 -22.99
CA ILE A 79 -37.42 -8.32 -22.69
C ILE A 79 -37.64 -7.36 -23.87
N ARG A 80 -36.56 -6.79 -24.41
CA ARG A 80 -36.64 -5.85 -25.54
C ARG A 80 -37.21 -6.49 -26.79
N ASP A 81 -36.86 -7.73 -27.05
CA ASP A 81 -37.23 -8.47 -28.26
C ASP A 81 -38.64 -9.12 -28.11
N GLY A 82 -39.36 -8.85 -27.01
CA GLY A 82 -40.74 -9.30 -26.78
C GLY A 82 -40.89 -10.75 -26.32
N SER A 83 -39.79 -11.47 -26.09
CA SER A 83 -39.77 -12.86 -25.62
C SER A 83 -39.72 -12.99 -24.09
N GLY A 84 -39.83 -11.87 -23.36
CA GLY A 84 -39.79 -11.84 -21.91
C GLY A 84 -41.08 -12.36 -21.27
N SER A 85 -40.96 -13.35 -20.39
CA SER A 85 -42.07 -13.79 -19.52
C SER A 85 -42.24 -12.85 -18.32
N GLY A 86 -43.39 -12.92 -17.62
CA GLY A 86 -43.66 -12.13 -16.42
C GLY A 86 -42.62 -12.28 -15.30
N GLY A 87 -41.88 -13.40 -15.24
CA GLY A 87 -40.79 -13.63 -14.27
C GLY A 87 -39.47 -12.93 -14.61
N THR A 88 -39.30 -12.46 -15.85
CA THR A 88 -38.03 -11.92 -16.36
C THR A 88 -37.63 -10.62 -15.65
N LEU A 89 -38.61 -9.74 -15.39
CA LEU A 89 -38.41 -8.48 -14.65
C LEU A 89 -37.93 -8.73 -13.21
N GLN A 90 -38.54 -9.70 -12.53
CA GLN A 90 -38.17 -10.06 -11.15
C GLN A 90 -36.75 -10.63 -11.09
N ARG A 91 -36.36 -11.45 -12.07
CA ARG A 91 -35.00 -11.99 -12.16
C ARG A 91 -33.98 -10.90 -12.48
N VAL A 92 -34.28 -9.96 -13.37
CA VAL A 92 -33.40 -8.80 -13.63
C VAL A 92 -33.18 -7.97 -12.36
N LYS A 93 -34.24 -7.75 -11.56
CA LYS A 93 -34.11 -7.06 -10.27
C LYS A 93 -33.18 -7.81 -9.31
N SER A 94 -33.36 -9.14 -9.18
CA SER A 94 -32.49 -9.98 -8.35
C SER A 94 -31.03 -9.96 -8.83
N LEU A 95 -30.79 -10.00 -10.15
CA LEU A 95 -29.43 -9.91 -10.72
C LEU A 95 -28.79 -8.54 -10.42
N LYS A 96 -29.57 -7.46 -10.42
CA LYS A 96 -29.07 -6.12 -10.04
C LYS A 96 -28.68 -6.06 -8.55
N GLU A 97 -29.47 -6.69 -7.68
CA GLU A 97 -29.15 -6.81 -6.26
C GLU A 97 -27.87 -7.62 -6.04
N GLN A 98 -27.73 -8.78 -6.70
CA GLN A 98 -26.51 -9.60 -6.65
C GLN A 98 -25.29 -8.85 -7.17
N PHE A 99 -25.41 -8.13 -8.29
CA PHE A 99 -24.33 -7.30 -8.82
C PHE A 99 -23.87 -6.23 -7.83
N ASN A 100 -24.82 -5.54 -7.19
CA ASN A 100 -24.51 -4.52 -6.19
C ASN A 100 -23.85 -5.13 -4.93
N GLU A 101 -24.25 -6.34 -4.55
CA GLU A 101 -23.63 -7.08 -3.44
C GLU A 101 -22.18 -7.44 -3.77
N TYR A 102 -21.95 -8.09 -4.92
CA TYR A 102 -20.60 -8.49 -5.33
C TYR A 102 -19.67 -7.30 -5.56
N ASN A 103 -20.18 -6.18 -6.07
CA ASN A 103 -19.37 -4.96 -6.19
C ASN A 103 -19.00 -4.35 -4.84
N ARG A 104 -19.93 -4.35 -3.87
CA ARG A 104 -19.63 -3.87 -2.51
C ARG A 104 -18.58 -4.75 -1.85
N GLU A 105 -18.72 -6.06 -1.99
CA GLU A 105 -17.76 -7.03 -1.48
C GLU A 105 -16.39 -6.85 -2.16
N LEU A 106 -16.36 -6.73 -3.50
CA LEU A 106 -15.14 -6.52 -4.26
C LEU A 106 -14.41 -5.25 -3.81
N ALA A 107 -15.12 -4.13 -3.69
CA ALA A 107 -14.54 -2.87 -3.21
C ALA A 107 -13.96 -3.00 -1.80
N GLY A 108 -14.60 -3.76 -0.91
CA GLY A 108 -14.08 -4.05 0.43
C GLY A 108 -12.80 -4.88 0.41
N VAL A 109 -12.76 -5.96 -0.38
CA VAL A 109 -11.57 -6.81 -0.49
C VAL A 109 -10.41 -6.06 -1.17
N GLU A 110 -10.67 -5.30 -2.23
CA GLU A 110 -9.65 -4.48 -2.90
C GLU A 110 -9.09 -3.40 -1.96
N ALA A 111 -9.93 -2.79 -1.11
CA ALA A 111 -9.49 -1.83 -0.11
C ALA A 111 -8.55 -2.47 0.93
N GLU A 112 -8.83 -3.70 1.40
CA GLU A 112 -7.95 -4.42 2.32
C GLU A 112 -6.62 -4.84 1.67
N VAL A 113 -6.67 -5.34 0.43
CA VAL A 113 -5.46 -5.65 -0.36
C VAL A 113 -4.60 -4.40 -0.52
N HIS A 114 -5.22 -3.29 -0.93
CA HIS A 114 -4.52 -2.01 -1.10
C HIS A 114 -3.97 -1.49 0.23
N SER A 115 -4.76 -1.53 1.31
CA SER A 115 -4.35 -1.12 2.66
C SER A 115 -3.12 -1.91 3.14
N THR A 116 -3.10 -3.21 2.88
CA THR A 116 -1.95 -4.06 3.19
C THR A 116 -0.73 -3.66 2.36
N CYS A 117 -0.89 -3.51 1.03
CA CYS A 117 0.21 -3.16 0.13
C CYS A 117 0.81 -1.78 0.40
N VAL A 118 -0.01 -0.77 0.72
CA VAL A 118 0.46 0.59 1.06
C VAL A 118 1.35 0.60 2.30
N ARG A 119 1.09 -0.30 3.26
CA ARG A 119 1.85 -0.39 4.51
C ARG A 119 3.15 -1.16 4.36
N LEU A 120 3.37 -1.83 3.22
CA LEU A 120 4.60 -2.60 3.02
C LEU A 120 5.81 -1.66 2.88
N PRO A 121 6.88 -1.91 3.63
CA PRO A 121 8.14 -1.24 3.36
C PRO A 121 8.74 -1.78 2.06
N ASN A 122 9.63 -1.01 1.44
CA ASN A 122 10.47 -1.53 0.36
C ASN A 122 11.28 -2.74 0.84
N LEU A 123 11.65 -3.64 -0.06
CA LEU A 123 12.55 -4.75 0.29
C LEU A 123 13.89 -4.21 0.80
N VAL A 124 14.44 -4.86 1.83
CA VAL A 124 15.78 -4.52 2.33
C VAL A 124 16.80 -5.06 1.34
N HIS A 125 17.71 -4.21 0.87
CA HIS A 125 18.80 -4.66 0.00
C HIS A 125 19.74 -5.60 0.79
N PRO A 126 20.26 -6.69 0.20
CA PRO A 126 21.11 -7.64 0.91
C PRO A 126 22.37 -7.04 1.56
N SER A 127 22.87 -5.91 1.04
CA SER A 127 24.03 -5.22 1.61
C SER A 127 23.73 -4.36 2.85
N VAL A 128 22.46 -4.19 3.21
CA VAL A 128 22.09 -3.39 4.38
C VAL A 128 22.41 -4.19 5.65
N PRO A 129 23.20 -3.64 6.59
CA PRO A 129 23.51 -4.30 7.84
C PRO A 129 22.25 -4.47 8.72
N ASP A 130 22.18 -5.55 9.48
CA ASP A 130 21.04 -5.87 10.37
C ASP A 130 21.03 -5.11 11.69
N GLY A 131 22.18 -4.55 12.08
CA GLY A 131 22.37 -3.90 13.37
C GLY A 131 22.83 -2.45 13.20
N GLU A 132 23.97 -2.15 13.82
CA GLU A 132 24.51 -0.79 13.81
C GLU A 132 24.91 -0.32 12.41
N PRO A 133 24.79 0.98 12.13
CA PRO A 133 25.29 1.57 10.90
C PRO A 133 26.77 1.24 10.69
N VAL A 134 27.11 0.81 9.47
CA VAL A 134 28.49 0.56 9.08
C VAL A 134 29.08 1.81 8.47
N LEU A 135 30.19 2.30 9.04
CA LEU A 135 30.97 3.38 8.44
C LEU A 135 31.71 2.83 7.21
N GLU A 136 31.18 3.12 6.02
CA GLU A 136 31.80 2.67 4.77
C GLU A 136 33.13 3.39 4.48
N ARG A 137 33.13 4.73 4.58
CA ARG A 137 34.33 5.52 4.29
C ARG A 137 34.33 6.83 5.06
N TRP A 138 35.49 7.18 5.59
CA TRP A 138 35.78 8.51 6.11
C TRP A 138 36.58 9.30 5.09
N ILE A 139 36.07 10.46 4.66
CA ILE A 139 36.79 11.37 3.76
C ILE A 139 37.63 12.31 4.62
N ASN A 140 38.90 12.53 4.25
CA ASN A 140 39.85 13.41 4.96
C ASN A 140 40.12 12.95 6.41
N LYS A 141 40.29 11.64 6.60
CA LYS A 141 40.56 11.06 7.92
C LYS A 141 41.95 11.50 8.39
N GLY A 142 42.00 12.34 9.42
CA GLY A 142 43.26 12.80 10.01
C GLY A 142 43.85 14.07 9.40
N GLU A 143 43.21 14.72 8.42
CA GLU A 143 43.70 16.03 7.93
C GLU A 143 43.55 17.16 8.97
N ARG A 144 42.77 16.91 10.02
CA ARG A 144 42.64 17.79 11.19
C ARG A 144 43.35 17.20 12.41
N THR A 145 44.65 16.90 12.28
CA THR A 145 45.49 16.43 13.40
C THR A 145 45.72 17.47 14.51
N GLY A 146 45.26 18.72 14.34
CA GLY A 146 45.36 19.79 15.33
C GLY A 146 44.04 20.45 15.72
N PHE A 147 42.89 19.85 15.41
CA PHE A 147 41.61 20.41 15.84
C PHE A 147 41.29 19.98 17.27
N GLU A 148 41.46 20.90 18.23
CA GLU A 148 40.90 20.76 19.57
C GLU A 148 39.47 21.30 19.59
N LYS A 149 38.54 20.48 20.09
CA LYS A 149 37.14 20.88 20.25
C LYS A 149 37.04 21.90 21.37
N ASP A 150 36.84 23.17 21.00
CA ASP A 150 36.50 24.23 21.95
C ASP A 150 34.98 24.25 22.19
N GLU A 151 34.54 23.82 23.38
CA GLU A 151 33.12 23.79 23.76
C GLU A 151 32.49 25.18 23.83
N SER A 152 33.30 26.24 23.95
CA SER A 152 32.81 27.62 23.90
C SER A 152 32.45 28.07 22.48
N ARG A 153 32.84 27.29 21.46
CA ARG A 153 32.61 27.52 20.03
C ARG A 153 31.60 26.53 19.45
N ASP A 154 30.53 26.26 20.19
CA ASP A 154 29.39 25.52 19.63
C ASP A 154 28.75 26.30 18.47
N HIS A 155 28.29 25.57 17.46
CA HIS A 155 27.71 26.13 16.24
C HIS A 155 26.53 27.06 16.52
N VAL A 156 25.67 26.75 17.50
CA VAL A 156 24.53 27.62 17.88
C VAL A 156 25.04 28.95 18.42
N ARG A 157 26.08 28.90 19.27
CA ARG A 157 26.66 30.09 19.90
C ARG A 157 27.40 30.96 18.90
N ILE A 158 28.18 30.36 18.00
CA ILE A 158 28.85 31.09 16.90
C ILE A 158 27.81 31.80 16.05
N MET A 159 26.78 31.09 15.58
CA MET A 159 25.77 31.66 14.69
C MET A 159 24.98 32.79 15.36
N THR A 160 24.73 32.73 16.67
CA THR A 160 23.91 33.73 17.36
C THR A 160 24.71 34.91 17.91
N GLN A 161 26.00 34.73 18.23
CA GLN A 161 26.83 35.76 18.86
C GLN A 161 27.82 36.42 17.90
N CYS A 162 28.19 35.75 16.80
CA CYS A 162 28.99 36.36 15.74
C CYS A 162 28.06 37.01 14.71
N LYS A 163 27.82 38.32 14.87
CA LYS A 163 26.95 39.16 14.02
C LYS A 163 27.19 39.09 12.51
N GLN A 164 28.32 38.56 12.04
CA GLN A 164 28.69 38.53 10.61
C GLN A 164 28.23 37.27 9.85
N LEU A 165 27.54 36.32 10.50
CA LEU A 165 27.15 35.03 9.90
C LEU A 165 25.64 34.87 9.65
N MET A 166 24.82 35.84 10.08
CA MET A 166 23.35 35.80 9.97
C MET A 166 22.78 37.03 9.22
N ASP A 167 23.60 37.72 8.42
CA ASP A 167 23.15 38.77 7.49
C ASP A 167 22.98 38.19 6.07
#